data_AF-A0A8T4QV63-F1
#
_entry.id   AF-A0A8T4QV63-F1
#
_cell.length_a   1.000
_cell.length_b   1.000
_cell.length_c   1.000
_cell.angle_alpha   90.00
_cell.angle_beta   90.00
_cell.angle_gamma   90.00
#
_symmetry.space_group_name_H-M   'P 1'
#
loop_
_entity.id
_entity.type
_entity.pdbx_description
1 polymer ?
#
loop_
_entity_poly.entity_id
_entity_poly.type
_entity_poly.pdbx_seq_one_letter_code
_entity_poly.pdbx_strand_id
1 'polypeptide(L)'
;MPSDIFGVIFATEQQGIVAKLLINYLKENGSEIGRTEMSMFATQLHNGELVTTLSEGPYAGRKVKLSYNKRQFYDRIITPMKSMGLIEFDLYKKTYRLSDRFNKLMIRVGIQWLQELRKPALLLKKD
;
A
#
# COMPACT_ATOMS: atom_id res chain seq x y z
N MET A 1 1.23 -8.25 -16.86
CA MET A 1 1.19 -7.82 -15.44
C MET A 1 1.61 -6.36 -15.36
N PRO A 2 1.13 -5.59 -14.38
CA PRO A 2 1.57 -4.22 -14.13
C PRO A 2 3.11 -4.12 -14.04
N SER A 3 3.68 -3.00 -14.48
CA SER A 3 5.13 -2.71 -14.44
C SER A 3 5.65 -2.47 -13.02
N ASP A 4 4.77 -2.04 -12.11
CA ASP A 4 5.11 -1.73 -10.73
C ASP A 4 4.27 -2.52 -9.71
N ILE A 5 4.80 -2.68 -8.50
CA ILE A 5 4.15 -3.43 -7.42
C ILE A 5 2.84 -2.77 -6.94
N PHE A 6 2.69 -1.46 -7.07
CA PHE A 6 1.50 -0.75 -6.62
C PHE A 6 0.32 -1.01 -7.55
N GLY A 7 0.55 -1.19 -8.85
CA GLY A 7 -0.45 -1.62 -9.82
C GLY A 7 -0.88 -3.08 -9.63
N VAL A 8 -0.05 -3.91 -8.98
CA VAL A 8 -0.42 -5.27 -8.57
C VAL A 8 -1.27 -5.26 -7.30
N ILE A 9 -0.92 -4.40 -6.34
CA ILE A 9 -1.55 -4.37 -5.01
C ILE A 9 -2.87 -3.58 -4.99
N PHE A 10 -2.94 -2.48 -5.74
CA PHE A 10 -4.09 -1.59 -5.75
C PHE A 10 -4.91 -1.75 -7.02
N ALA A 11 -6.24 -1.68 -6.86
CA ALA A 11 -7.18 -1.87 -7.94
C ALA A 11 -7.26 -0.68 -8.92
N THR A 12 -6.78 0.50 -8.51
CA THR A 12 -6.87 1.72 -9.31
C THR A 12 -5.54 2.46 -9.36
N GLU A 13 -5.28 3.13 -10.48
CA GLU A 13 -4.07 3.94 -10.67
C GLU A 13 -3.93 5.03 -9.60
N GLN A 14 -5.03 5.72 -9.25
CA GLN A 14 -5.04 6.75 -8.22
C GLN A 14 -4.58 6.21 -6.86
N GLN A 15 -5.04 5.02 -6.46
CA GLN A 15 -4.58 4.38 -5.22
C GLN A 15 -3.09 4.06 -5.27
N GLY A 16 -2.61 3.53 -6.40
CA GLY A 16 -1.20 3.26 -6.60
C GLY A 16 -0.34 4.53 -6.48
N ILE A 17 -0.80 5.65 -7.04
CA ILE A 17 -0.12 6.95 -6.95
C ILE A 17 -0.11 7.45 -5.49
N VAL A 18 -1.24 7.41 -4.79
CA VAL A 18 -1.33 7.83 -3.39
C VAL A 18 -0.42 6.97 -2.51
N ALA A 19 -0.37 5.66 -2.74
CA ALA A 19 0.52 4.76 -2.02
C ALA A 19 1.99 5.10 -2.29
N LYS A 20 2.38 5.35 -3.55
CA LYS A 20 3.74 5.80 -3.90
C LYS A 20 4.10 7.09 -3.17
N LEU A 21 3.19 8.07 -3.12
CA LEU A 21 3.39 9.33 -2.39
C LEU A 21 3.61 9.10 -0.89
N LEU A 22 2.79 8.26 -0.27
CA LEU A 22 2.95 7.92 1.13
C LEU A 22 4.30 7.23 1.41
N ILE A 23 4.71 6.30 0.55
CA ILE A 23 6.01 5.61 0.68
C ILE A 23 7.15 6.62 0.56
N ASN A 24 7.09 7.54 -0.39
CA ASN A 24 8.12 8.58 -0.54
C ASN A 24 8.16 9.49 0.70
N TYR A 25 7.00 9.93 1.18
CA TYR A 25 6.91 10.73 2.41
C TYR A 25 7.50 9.99 3.62
N LEU A 26 7.21 8.70 3.79
CA LEU A 26 7.84 7.88 4.83
C LEU A 26 9.35 7.84 4.66
N LYS A 27 9.87 7.56 3.45
CA LYS A 27 11.31 7.49 3.18
C LYS A 27 12.04 8.80 3.47
N GLU A 28 11.46 9.93 3.08
CA GLU A 28 12.00 11.27 3.35
C GLU A 28 12.11 11.53 4.86
N ASN A 29 11.24 10.92 5.67
CA ASN A 29 11.25 11.01 7.13
C ASN A 29 11.95 9.81 7.80
N GLY A 30 12.97 9.22 7.16
CA GLY A 30 13.74 8.12 7.76
C GLY A 30 12.99 6.79 7.82
N SER A 31 12.00 6.60 6.94
CA SER A 31 11.11 5.43 6.85
C SER A 31 10.18 5.21 8.04
N GLU A 32 10.03 6.20 8.93
CA GLU A 32 9.15 6.16 10.10
C GLU A 32 8.51 7.54 10.36
N ILE A 33 7.20 7.60 10.61
CA ILE A 33 6.49 8.84 10.96
C ILE A 33 5.49 8.62 12.11
N GLY A 34 5.26 9.63 12.92
CA GLY A 34 4.26 9.64 13.97
C GLY A 34 2.82 9.79 13.46
N ARG A 35 1.85 9.60 14.37
CA ARG A 35 0.42 9.81 14.10
C ARG A 35 0.10 11.24 13.61
N THR A 36 0.80 12.24 14.15
CA THR A 36 0.57 13.65 13.79
C THR A 36 0.97 13.91 12.35
N GLU A 37 2.18 13.49 11.95
CA GLU A 37 2.69 13.61 10.58
C GLU A 37 1.80 12.85 9.58
N MET A 38 1.38 11.64 9.93
CA MET A 38 0.41 10.88 9.11
C MET A 38 -0.92 11.63 8.92
N SER A 39 -1.44 12.27 9.99
CA SER A 39 -2.67 13.07 9.88
C SER A 39 -2.46 14.33 9.06
N MET A 40 -1.30 14.97 9.15
CA MET A 40 -0.94 16.14 8.33
C MET A 40 -0.87 15.73 6.85
N PHE A 41 -0.15 14.67 6.52
CA PHE A 41 -0.08 14.11 5.18
C PHE A 41 -1.48 13.82 4.61
N ALA A 42 -2.32 13.12 5.37
CA ALA A 42 -3.69 12.80 4.94
C ALA A 42 -4.56 14.04 4.72
N THR A 43 -4.30 15.13 5.45
CA THR A 43 -5.03 16.40 5.31
C THR A 43 -4.55 17.19 4.10
N GLN A 44 -3.23 17.27 3.87
CA GLN A 44 -2.66 17.88 2.67
C GLN A 44 -3.12 17.16 1.40
N LEU A 45 -3.17 15.82 1.45
CA LEU A 45 -3.70 15.02 0.37
C LEU A 45 -5.20 15.26 0.16
N HIS A 46 -5.98 15.42 1.23
CA HIS A 46 -7.40 15.75 1.12
C HIS A 46 -7.63 17.10 0.41
N ASN A 47 -6.85 18.10 0.80
CA ASN A 47 -6.93 19.45 0.26
C ASN A 47 -6.35 19.59 -1.16
N GLY A 48 -5.68 18.56 -1.70
CA GLY A 48 -5.05 18.62 -3.01
C GLY A 48 -3.77 19.46 -3.05
N GLU A 49 -3.11 19.63 -1.91
CA GLU A 49 -1.90 20.44 -1.75
C GLU A 49 -0.63 19.69 -2.19
N LEU A 50 -0.70 18.35 -2.23
CA LEU A 50 0.41 17.52 -2.68
C LEU A 50 0.51 17.54 -4.20
N VAL A 51 1.62 18.07 -4.70
CA VAL A 51 1.98 18.07 -6.12
C VAL A 51 2.96 16.93 -6.35
N THR A 52 2.62 16.01 -7.25
CA THR A 52 3.53 14.94 -7.66
C THR A 52 3.79 15.01 -9.16
N THR A 53 4.99 14.59 -9.55
CA THR A 53 5.35 14.36 -10.95
C THR A 53 5.14 12.88 -11.21
N LEU A 54 4.11 12.53 -11.99
CA LEU A 54 3.92 11.15 -12.40
C LEU A 54 5.01 10.80 -13.41
N SER A 55 5.76 9.72 -13.13
CA SER A 55 6.83 9.22 -14.00
C SER A 55 6.30 8.26 -15.08
N GLU A 56 5.05 7.79 -14.98
CA GLU A 56 4.48 6.78 -15.88
C GLU A 56 3.03 7.14 -16.28
N GLY A 57 2.62 6.71 -17.48
CA GLY A 57 1.28 6.92 -18.06
C GLY A 57 1.14 8.16 -18.98
N PRO A 58 -0.05 8.42 -19.57
CA PRO A 58 -0.31 9.57 -20.47
C PRO A 58 -0.15 10.95 -19.80
N TYR A 59 0.17 10.98 -18.51
CA TYR A 59 0.43 12.18 -17.71
C TYR A 59 1.90 12.34 -17.28
N ALA A 60 2.81 11.56 -17.88
CA ALA A 60 4.24 11.65 -17.63
C ALA A 60 4.76 13.10 -17.75
N GLY A 61 5.40 13.60 -16.69
CA GLY A 61 5.95 14.96 -16.64
C GLY A 61 4.95 16.08 -16.31
N ARG A 62 3.65 15.78 -16.12
CA ARG A 62 2.67 16.78 -15.66
C ARG A 62 2.62 16.83 -14.13
N LYS A 63 2.76 18.03 -13.57
CA LYS A 63 2.44 18.31 -12.16
C LYS A 63 0.94 18.22 -11.99
N VAL A 64 0.46 17.15 -11.37
CA VAL A 64 -0.97 16.99 -11.07
C VAL A 64 -1.18 17.31 -9.59
N LYS A 65 -2.15 18.20 -9.31
CA LYS A 65 -2.66 18.37 -7.94
C LYS A 65 -3.53 17.17 -7.62
N LEU A 66 -3.08 16.32 -6.71
CA LEU A 66 -3.79 15.10 -6.34
C LEU A 66 -4.60 15.34 -5.07
N SER A 67 -5.92 15.35 -5.19
CA SER A 67 -6.82 15.28 -4.03
C SER A 67 -7.27 13.84 -3.81
N TYR A 68 -7.27 13.39 -2.55
CA TYR A 68 -7.80 12.08 -2.17
C TYR A 68 -8.49 12.17 -0.81
N ASN A 69 -9.70 11.62 -0.69
CA ASN A 69 -10.49 11.76 0.53
C ASN A 69 -9.79 11.15 1.76
N LYS A 70 -9.75 11.88 2.89
CA LYS A 70 -9.06 11.44 4.11
C LYS A 70 -9.57 10.10 4.66
N ARG A 71 -10.88 9.84 4.61
CA ARG A 71 -11.45 8.55 5.02
C ARG A 71 -11.02 7.44 4.06
N GLN A 72 -11.13 7.68 2.76
CA GLN A 72 -10.66 6.73 1.74
C GLN A 72 -9.16 6.44 1.87
N PHE A 73 -8.35 7.42 2.29
CA PHE A 73 -6.92 7.22 2.53
C PHE A 73 -6.67 6.18 3.63
N TYR A 74 -7.33 6.32 4.79
CA TYR A 74 -7.17 5.33 5.86
C TYR A 74 -7.75 3.96 5.49
N ASP A 75 -8.93 3.94 4.88
CA ASP A 75 -9.66 2.70 4.59
C ASP A 75 -9.05 1.92 3.40
N ARG A 76 -8.56 2.62 2.37
CA ARG A 76 -8.15 2.01 1.09
C ARG A 76 -6.65 2.06 0.83
N ILE A 77 -5.88 2.80 1.62
CA ILE A 77 -4.41 2.87 1.49
C ILE A 77 -3.76 2.33 2.76
N ILE A 78 -3.95 3.00 3.90
CA ILE A 78 -3.28 2.60 5.15
C ILE A 78 -3.68 1.21 5.60
N THR A 79 -4.98 0.91 5.61
CA THR A 79 -5.47 -0.39 6.09
C THR A 79 -4.93 -1.55 5.25
N PRO A 80 -5.02 -1.55 3.90
CA PRO A 80 -4.40 -2.58 3.08
C PRO A 80 -2.89 -2.69 3.28
N MET A 81 -2.16 -1.56 3.29
CA MET A 81 -0.70 -1.57 3.45
C MET A 81 -0.27 -2.14 4.80
N LYS A 82 -1.04 -1.86 5.87
CA LYS A 82 -0.80 -2.46 7.18
C LYS A 82 -1.10 -3.94 7.21
N SER A 83 -2.27 -4.35 6.71
CA SER A 83 -2.68 -5.75 6.69
C SER A 83 -1.75 -6.63 5.86
N MET A 84 -1.19 -6.09 4.78
CA MET A 84 -0.21 -6.78 3.93
C MET A 84 1.21 -6.77 4.51
N GLY A 85 1.48 -5.97 5.55
CA GLY A 85 2.82 -5.85 6.12
C GLY A 85 3.80 -5.02 5.28
N LEU A 86 3.28 -4.09 4.48
CA LEU A 86 4.10 -3.05 3.83
C LEU A 86 4.45 -1.93 4.81
N ILE A 87 3.52 -1.62 5.72
CA ILE A 87 3.68 -0.65 6.80
C ILE A 87 3.33 -1.31 8.13
N GLU A 88 4.13 -1.10 9.16
CA GLU A 88 3.82 -1.48 10.53
C GLU A 88 3.37 -0.26 11.32
N PHE A 89 2.53 -0.48 12.34
CA PHE A 89 2.20 0.55 13.32
C PHE A 89 2.69 0.08 14.70
N ASP A 90 3.62 0.83 15.28
CA ASP A 90 4.07 0.62 16.65
C ASP A 90 3.04 1.28 17.60
N LEU A 91 2.37 0.48 18.41
CA LEU A 91 1.34 0.95 19.34
C LEU A 91 1.91 1.79 20.48
N TYR A 92 3.14 1.50 20.92
CA TYR A 92 3.80 2.17 22.04
C TYR A 92 4.32 3.53 21.61
N LYS A 93 5.04 3.57 20.48
CA LYS A 93 5.57 4.81 19.91
C LYS A 93 4.53 5.61 19.13
N LYS A 94 3.42 4.98 18.73
CA LYS A 94 2.37 5.54 17.87
C LYS A 94 2.94 5.99 16.51
N THR A 95 3.86 5.20 15.95
CA THR A 95 4.55 5.47 14.69
C THR A 95 4.19 4.46 13.61
N TYR A 96 4.20 4.91 12.36
CA TYR A 96 4.07 4.12 11.14
C TYR A 96 5.46 3.94 10.54
N ARG A 97 5.83 2.72 10.18
CA ARG A 97 7.17 2.41 9.63
C ARG A 97 7.08 1.47 8.44
N LEU A 98 7.94 1.66 7.43
CA LEU A 98 8.09 0.68 6.35
C LEU A 98 8.56 -0.68 6.88
N SER A 99 8.07 -1.76 6.27
CA SER A 99 8.37 -3.13 6.72
C SER A 99 8.69 -4.05 5.55
N ASP A 100 9.48 -5.08 5.84
CA ASP A 100 9.83 -6.17 4.93
C ASP A 100 8.88 -7.38 5.07
N ARG A 101 7.89 -7.31 5.98
CA ARG A 101 6.98 -8.44 6.28
C ARG A 101 6.20 -8.92 5.08
N PHE A 102 5.82 -8.02 4.18
CA PHE A 102 5.13 -8.38 2.94
C PHE A 102 5.88 -9.46 2.16
N ASN A 103 7.20 -9.32 1.98
CA ASN A 103 8.01 -10.31 1.25
C ASN A 103 7.98 -11.68 1.94
N LYS A 104 8.17 -11.71 3.26
CA LYS A 104 8.13 -12.94 4.07
C LYS A 104 6.77 -13.64 3.98
N LEU A 105 5.68 -12.87 3.99
CA LEU A 105 4.33 -13.40 3.81
C LEU A 105 4.12 -13.97 2.41
N MET A 106 4.57 -13.27 1.36
CA MET A 106 4.43 -13.75 -0.02
C MET A 106 5.18 -15.07 -0.27
N ILE A 107 6.39 -15.22 0.27
CA ILE A 107 7.14 -16.49 0.21
C ILE A 107 6.35 -17.61 0.89
N ARG A 108 5.82 -17.34 2.10
CA ARG A 108 5.02 -18.32 2.84
C ARG A 108 3.76 -18.73 2.07
N VAL A 109 3.02 -17.76 1.52
CA VAL A 109 1.82 -18.02 0.72
C VAL A 109 2.16 -18.84 -0.52
N GLY A 110 3.26 -18.51 -1.21
CA GLY A 110 3.72 -19.29 -2.37
C GLY A 110 4.02 -20.76 -2.01
N ILE A 111 4.70 -21.00 -0.89
CA ILE A 111 4.97 -22.37 -0.42
C ILE A 111 3.68 -23.10 -0.06
N GLN A 112 2.76 -22.45 0.67
CA GLN A 112 1.47 -23.04 1.03
C GLN A 112 0.64 -23.41 -0.19
N TRP A 113 0.66 -22.57 -1.23
CA TRP A 113 -0.02 -22.87 -2.48
C TRP A 113 0.57 -24.07 -3.22
N LEU A 114 1.90 -24.18 -3.27
CA LEU A 114 2.57 -25.37 -3.83
C LEU A 114 2.22 -26.65 -3.08
N GLN A 115 2.05 -26.57 -1.76
CA GLN A 115 1.59 -27.70 -0.95
C GLN A 115 0.14 -28.05 -1.28
N GLU A 116 -0.75 -27.06 -1.41
CA GLU A 116 -2.16 -27.26 -1.78
C GLU A 116 -2.31 -27.94 -3.14
N LEU A 117 -1.56 -27.48 -4.15
CA LEU A 117 -1.57 -28.09 -5.48
C LEU A 117 -1.16 -29.57 -5.50
N ARG A 118 -0.39 -30.01 -4.50
CA ARG A 118 0.06 -31.40 -4.36
C ARG A 118 -0.92 -32.26 -3.56
N LYS A 119 -1.89 -31.67 -2.88
CA LYS A 119 -2.88 -32.43 -2.12
C LYS A 119 -3.82 -33.18 -3.08
N PRO A 120 -4.27 -34.39 -2.70
CA PRO A 120 -5.32 -35.07 -3.47
C PRO A 120 -6.62 -34.27 -3.43
N ALA A 121 -7.44 -34.41 -4.47
CA ALA A 121 -8.76 -33.79 -4.51
C ALA A 121 -9.60 -34.20 -3.30
N LEU A 122 -10.36 -33.25 -2.74
CA LEU A 122 -11.31 -33.54 -1.68
C LEU A 122 -12.42 -34.46 -2.22
N LEU A 123 -12.72 -35.53 -1.48
CA LEU A 123 -13.85 -36.41 -1.78
C LEU A 123 -15.15 -35.66 -1.45
N LEU A 124 -15.76 -35.07 -2.46
CA LEU A 124 -17.11 -34.52 -2.34
C LEU A 124 -18.09 -35.72 -2.30
N LYS A 125 -18.70 -35.99 -1.15
CA LYS A 125 -19.85 -36.91 -1.09
C LYS A 125 -20.95 -36.34 -1.96
N LYS A 126 -21.35 -37.09 -2.99
CA LYS A 126 -22.64 -36.88 -3.66
C LYS A 126 -23.68 -37.65 -2.85
N ASP A 127 -24.69 -36.95 -2.35
CA ASP A 127 -25.94 -37.54 -1.87
C ASP A 127 -26.78 -38.03 -3.07
#